data_AF-A0A2N2ZA23-F1
#
_entry.id   AF-A0A2N2ZA23-F1
#
_cell.length_a   1.000
_cell.length_b   1.000
_cell.length_c   1.000
_cell.angle_alpha   90.00
_cell.angle_beta   90.00
_cell.angle_gamma   90.00
#
_symmetry.space_group_name_H-M   'P 1'
#
loop_
_entity.id
_entity.type
_entity.pdbx_description
1 polymer ?
#
loop_
_entity_poly.entity_id
_entity_poly.type
_entity_poly.pdbx_seq_one_letter_code
_entity_poly.pdbx_strand_id
1 'polypeptide(L)'
;NIGTGVFAGADQTICTGNNAQLQVANAVNPVWTSISGDPINVGVNISCNACPTPIITPSQTTTYVVTSDSVVGLCNLSDTVVITVLNATGPNIPDAVICPGPGNFASINVGSGYTNYTWSPACCSGQFANIFNPGTYIVSVDTLVCTLTDTFVVSLAANPLPTITGDVFFCKNENTTLGINGNYTSYTWSPNGETNSTITTGTGTYFATVIDTNGCTWNSDTVTVTNSNPQAFINNIDTVCPGDQTTINVSPSFTSYLWSNGATTQSVTVGAGNFDVIVTDNFGCNDTAFAVVPTYPTPNASFSITPDAQGQPGIPITFTDNSSGNIVAWFWSFGDGGTSSIQNPTHIYQSLGYFNVILIVENANGCRDTISREYFVISELIIPNVFTPNGDGFNDLLVIENLEFFDNNLKIYNRWGTKIFEKENYKNDWDGDSVSDGTYFFILEVKLMDDSIETHKGTISILK
;
A
#
# COMPACT_ATOMS: atom_id res chain seq x y z
N ASN A 1 74.91 -26.33 -78.39
CA ASN A 1 74.06 -25.88 -79.51
C ASN A 1 72.82 -25.23 -78.96
N ILE A 2 72.93 -23.93 -78.70
CA ILE A 2 71.79 -23.08 -78.35
C ILE A 2 71.06 -22.87 -79.68
N GLY A 3 69.88 -23.49 -79.81
CA GLY A 3 69.08 -23.44 -81.03
C GLY A 3 68.72 -22.01 -81.40
N THR A 4 68.64 -21.73 -82.70
CA THR A 4 68.34 -20.42 -83.30
C THR A 4 66.86 -20.01 -83.15
N GLY A 5 66.24 -20.29 -82.01
CA GLY A 5 64.83 -20.02 -81.72
C GLY A 5 64.64 -18.84 -80.76
N VAL A 6 63.48 -18.18 -80.88
CA VAL A 6 62.99 -17.19 -79.90
C VAL A 6 62.62 -17.94 -78.61
N PHE A 7 62.91 -17.36 -77.45
CA PHE A 7 62.53 -17.94 -76.16
C PHE A 7 61.73 -16.94 -75.32
N ALA A 8 60.50 -17.32 -74.93
CA ALA A 8 59.54 -16.49 -74.19
C ALA A 8 59.76 -16.46 -72.66
N GLY A 9 60.78 -17.18 -72.18
CA GLY A 9 61.00 -17.39 -70.75
C GLY A 9 60.31 -18.66 -70.24
N ALA A 10 60.50 -18.95 -68.95
CA ALA A 10 59.81 -20.07 -68.31
C ALA A 10 58.39 -19.67 -67.87
N ASP A 11 57.49 -20.65 -67.84
CA ASP A 11 56.15 -20.50 -67.26
C ASP A 11 56.22 -19.97 -65.83
N GLN A 12 55.31 -19.06 -65.49
CA GLN A 12 55.24 -18.45 -64.17
C GLN A 12 53.88 -18.72 -63.53
N THR A 13 53.87 -18.80 -62.21
CA THR A 13 52.63 -18.86 -61.44
C THR A 13 52.56 -17.61 -60.59
N ILE A 14 51.44 -16.89 -60.66
CA ILE A 14 51.18 -15.69 -59.86
C ILE A 14 49.80 -15.78 -59.22
N CYS A 15 49.50 -14.86 -58.31
CA CYS A 15 48.21 -14.78 -57.64
C CYS A 15 47.33 -13.73 -58.31
N THR A 16 46.02 -13.89 -58.18
CA THR A 16 45.06 -12.94 -58.74
C THR A 16 45.40 -11.51 -58.30
N GLY A 17 45.60 -10.61 -59.27
CA GLY A 17 45.92 -9.20 -59.03
C GLY A 17 47.42 -8.87 -58.96
N ASN A 18 48.32 -9.86 -58.94
CA ASN A 18 49.76 -9.63 -59.03
C ASN A 18 50.20 -9.43 -60.49
N ASN A 19 51.33 -8.75 -60.65
CA ASN A 19 51.96 -8.55 -61.95
C ASN A 19 53.06 -9.62 -62.16
N ALA A 20 53.21 -10.10 -63.39
CA ALA A 20 54.36 -10.89 -63.81
C ALA A 20 55.20 -10.10 -64.81
N GLN A 21 56.51 -10.36 -64.86
CA GLN A 21 57.39 -9.78 -65.87
C GLN A 21 57.78 -10.87 -66.87
N LEU A 22 57.43 -10.65 -68.14
CA LEU A 22 57.87 -11.51 -69.23
C LEU A 22 59.29 -11.13 -69.63
N GLN A 23 60.05 -12.08 -70.18
CA GLN A 23 61.39 -11.84 -70.70
C GLN A 23 61.57 -12.63 -72.00
N VAL A 24 62.08 -11.97 -73.04
CA VAL A 24 62.43 -12.63 -74.30
C VAL A 24 63.94 -12.70 -74.49
N ALA A 25 64.42 -13.85 -74.96
CA ALA A 25 65.79 -14.04 -75.43
C ALA A 25 65.82 -14.41 -76.91
N ASN A 26 66.90 -14.01 -77.60
CA ASN A 26 67.15 -14.31 -79.03
C ASN A 26 66.04 -13.83 -79.99
N ALA A 27 65.43 -12.67 -79.71
CA ALA A 27 64.44 -12.03 -80.58
C ALA A 27 64.92 -10.66 -81.08
N VAL A 28 64.75 -10.43 -82.38
CA VAL A 28 64.81 -9.09 -83.02
C VAL A 28 63.37 -8.58 -83.15
N ASN A 29 63.12 -7.36 -82.68
CA ASN A 29 61.80 -6.71 -82.63
C ASN A 29 60.69 -7.62 -82.04
N PRO A 30 60.79 -8.01 -80.75
CA PRO A 30 59.82 -8.90 -80.14
C PRO A 30 58.43 -8.26 -80.06
N VAL A 31 57.40 -8.98 -80.49
CA VAL A 31 55.99 -8.57 -80.33
C VAL A 31 55.24 -9.60 -79.48
N TRP A 32 54.71 -9.14 -78.35
CA TRP A 32 53.94 -9.93 -77.39
C TRP A 32 52.43 -9.83 -77.64
N THR A 33 51.75 -10.97 -77.60
CA THR A 33 50.30 -11.09 -77.68
C THR A 33 49.79 -12.14 -76.70
N SER A 34 48.56 -11.99 -76.19
CA SER A 34 47.88 -13.02 -75.38
C SER A 34 46.97 -13.87 -76.27
N ILE A 35 47.04 -15.20 -76.20
CA ILE A 35 46.32 -16.10 -77.13
C ILE A 35 45.20 -16.93 -76.47
N SER A 36 45.20 -17.10 -75.16
CA SER A 36 44.13 -17.82 -74.44
C SER A 36 44.16 -17.52 -72.94
N GLY A 37 43.00 -17.47 -72.28
CA GLY A 37 42.90 -17.41 -70.81
C GLY A 37 42.08 -16.26 -70.23
N ASP A 38 42.41 -15.02 -70.58
CA ASP A 38 41.66 -13.82 -70.16
C ASP A 38 40.80 -13.27 -71.32
N PRO A 39 39.52 -13.68 -71.45
CA PRO A 39 38.66 -13.24 -72.54
C PRO A 39 38.21 -11.77 -72.43
N ILE A 40 38.50 -11.11 -71.30
CA ILE A 40 38.01 -9.76 -70.99
C ILE A 40 39.05 -8.70 -71.41
N ASN A 41 40.35 -9.02 -71.34
CA ASN A 41 41.42 -8.04 -71.57
C ASN A 41 42.56 -8.52 -72.51
N VAL A 42 42.20 -9.17 -73.62
CA VAL A 42 43.17 -9.58 -74.65
C VAL A 42 43.94 -8.35 -75.17
N GLY A 43 45.26 -8.34 -74.96
CA GLY A 43 46.16 -7.28 -75.43
C GLY A 43 46.22 -5.98 -74.59
N VAL A 44 45.42 -5.83 -73.53
CA VAL A 44 45.43 -4.67 -72.60
C VAL A 44 46.16 -4.98 -71.29
N ASN A 45 46.36 -6.26 -70.99
CA ASN A 45 47.10 -6.75 -69.82
C ASN A 45 48.62 -6.79 -70.04
N ILE A 46 49.16 -6.13 -71.07
CA ILE A 46 50.58 -6.08 -71.40
C ILE A 46 50.98 -4.61 -71.41
N SER A 47 51.91 -4.22 -70.54
CA SER A 47 52.36 -2.82 -70.41
C SER A 47 53.02 -2.26 -71.67
N CYS A 48 53.65 -3.11 -72.50
CA CYS A 48 54.19 -2.73 -73.79
C CYS A 48 54.31 -3.95 -74.72
N ASN A 49 53.66 -3.90 -75.88
CA ASN A 49 53.58 -5.07 -76.75
C ASN A 49 54.85 -5.27 -77.59
N ALA A 50 55.70 -4.26 -77.73
CA ALA A 50 56.91 -4.29 -78.57
C ALA A 50 58.18 -3.97 -77.76
N CYS A 51 58.36 -4.65 -76.61
CA CYS A 51 59.57 -4.51 -75.80
C CYS A 51 60.10 -5.87 -75.31
N PRO A 52 61.38 -5.93 -74.90
CA PRO A 52 61.98 -7.18 -74.43
C PRO A 52 61.42 -7.70 -73.10
N THR A 53 60.91 -6.82 -72.24
CA THR A 53 60.56 -7.17 -70.84
C THR A 53 59.25 -6.54 -70.35
N PRO A 54 58.09 -6.85 -70.98
CA PRO A 54 56.83 -6.27 -70.55
C PRO A 54 56.34 -6.83 -69.22
N ILE A 55 55.72 -5.96 -68.43
CA ILE A 55 54.94 -6.32 -67.25
C ILE A 55 53.52 -6.66 -67.69
N ILE A 56 52.96 -7.73 -67.16
CA ILE A 56 51.63 -8.22 -67.43
C ILE A 56 50.78 -8.35 -66.16
N THR A 57 49.45 -8.22 -66.31
CA THR A 57 48.49 -8.28 -65.19
C THR A 57 47.30 -9.20 -65.52
N PRO A 58 47.52 -10.51 -65.74
CA PRO A 58 46.42 -11.41 -66.09
C PRO A 58 45.45 -11.60 -64.92
N SER A 59 44.15 -11.55 -65.21
CA SER A 59 43.09 -11.80 -64.20
C SER A 59 42.77 -13.30 -64.03
N GLN A 60 43.16 -14.12 -65.00
CA GLN A 60 43.01 -15.58 -65.04
C GLN A 60 44.23 -16.22 -65.72
N THR A 61 44.42 -17.53 -65.57
CA THR A 61 45.53 -18.25 -66.21
C THR A 61 45.58 -17.98 -67.71
N THR A 62 46.64 -17.32 -68.18
CA THR A 62 46.75 -16.77 -69.53
C THR A 62 48.05 -17.19 -70.20
N THR A 63 47.96 -17.59 -71.47
CA THR A 63 49.12 -17.91 -72.32
C THR A 63 49.49 -16.72 -73.18
N TYR A 64 50.74 -16.30 -73.12
CA TYR A 64 51.33 -15.24 -73.92
C TYR A 64 52.26 -15.82 -74.98
N VAL A 65 52.30 -15.18 -76.15
CA VAL A 65 53.17 -15.55 -77.27
C VAL A 65 54.03 -14.36 -77.63
N VAL A 66 55.32 -14.59 -77.81
CA VAL A 66 56.23 -13.63 -78.42
C VAL A 66 56.57 -14.08 -79.83
N THR A 67 56.56 -13.13 -80.76
CA THR A 67 56.99 -13.33 -82.15
C THR A 67 58.20 -12.45 -82.43
N SER A 68 59.10 -12.89 -83.32
CA SER A 68 60.28 -12.12 -83.72
C SER A 68 60.42 -12.07 -85.24
N ASP A 69 60.77 -10.88 -85.74
CA ASP A 69 61.13 -10.67 -87.14
C ASP A 69 62.59 -11.06 -87.35
N SER A 70 62.84 -12.28 -87.83
CA SER A 70 64.19 -12.66 -88.29
C SER A 70 64.39 -12.25 -89.76
N VAL A 71 65.62 -11.92 -90.13
CA VAL A 71 66.04 -11.40 -91.44
C VAL A 71 65.52 -12.26 -92.61
N VAL A 72 65.08 -11.59 -93.69
CA VAL A 72 64.39 -12.10 -94.89
C VAL A 72 64.85 -13.50 -95.32
N GLY A 73 63.98 -14.51 -95.15
CA GLY A 73 64.14 -15.84 -95.75
C GLY A 73 63.75 -17.05 -94.87
N LEU A 74 63.42 -16.86 -93.58
CA LEU A 74 62.96 -17.95 -92.71
C LEU A 74 61.75 -17.52 -91.87
N CYS A 75 60.87 -18.50 -91.60
CA CYS A 75 59.56 -18.38 -90.95
C CYS A 75 59.57 -17.57 -89.65
N ASN A 76 58.48 -16.83 -89.39
CA ASN A 76 58.19 -16.15 -88.12
C ASN A 76 58.44 -17.11 -86.94
N LEU A 77 59.48 -16.84 -86.16
CA LEU A 77 59.79 -17.62 -84.96
C LEU A 77 58.92 -17.10 -83.83
N SER A 78 58.25 -18.03 -83.14
CA SER A 78 57.42 -17.72 -81.99
C SER A 78 57.69 -18.69 -80.86
N ASP A 79 57.52 -18.22 -79.62
CA ASP A 79 57.52 -19.05 -78.43
C ASP A 79 56.45 -18.57 -77.45
N THR A 80 56.05 -19.45 -76.53
CA THR A 80 54.93 -19.21 -75.62
C THR A 80 55.34 -19.34 -74.16
N VAL A 81 54.68 -18.55 -73.30
CA VAL A 81 54.82 -18.63 -71.84
C VAL A 81 53.43 -18.63 -71.20
N VAL A 82 53.18 -19.58 -70.31
CA VAL A 82 51.93 -19.70 -69.57
C VAL A 82 52.09 -19.02 -68.21
N ILE A 83 51.11 -18.18 -67.88
CA ILE A 83 51.04 -17.50 -66.60
C ILE A 83 49.82 -18.03 -65.87
N THR A 84 50.06 -18.94 -64.92
CA THR A 84 49.01 -19.55 -64.11
C THR A 84 48.59 -18.59 -63.01
N VAL A 85 47.31 -18.19 -62.99
CA VAL A 85 46.77 -17.30 -61.95
C VAL A 85 46.03 -18.15 -60.92
N LEU A 86 46.57 -18.21 -59.70
CA LEU A 86 45.95 -18.93 -58.59
C LEU A 86 44.95 -18.03 -57.86
N ASN A 87 43.71 -18.49 -57.79
CA ASN A 87 42.65 -17.86 -56.99
C ASN A 87 42.62 -18.49 -55.60
N ALA A 88 43.47 -18.00 -54.70
CA ALA A 88 43.57 -18.52 -53.34
C ALA A 88 42.59 -17.80 -52.40
N THR A 89 41.87 -18.56 -51.58
CA THR A 89 41.01 -18.02 -50.51
C THR A 89 41.85 -17.74 -49.27
N GLY A 90 41.80 -16.50 -48.76
CA GLY A 90 42.52 -16.12 -47.53
C GLY A 90 41.89 -16.70 -46.26
N PRO A 91 42.54 -16.47 -45.11
CA PRO A 91 41.95 -16.79 -43.82
C PRO A 91 40.67 -15.95 -43.58
N ASN A 92 39.72 -16.48 -42.82
CA ASN A 92 38.51 -15.77 -42.40
C ASN A 92 38.40 -15.89 -40.88
N ILE A 93 38.90 -14.87 -40.19
CA ILE A 93 39.03 -14.81 -38.75
C ILE A 93 37.87 -13.95 -38.21
N PRO A 94 36.98 -14.50 -37.37
CA PRO A 94 35.94 -13.69 -36.76
C PRO A 94 36.52 -12.73 -35.72
N ASP A 95 35.81 -11.62 -35.49
CA ASP A 95 36.10 -10.73 -34.37
C ASP A 95 36.06 -11.48 -33.04
N ALA A 96 36.90 -11.05 -32.11
CA ALA A 96 37.07 -11.69 -30.81
C ALA A 96 36.89 -10.70 -29.66
N VAL A 97 36.57 -11.24 -28.48
CA VAL A 97 36.35 -10.46 -27.26
C VAL A 97 37.28 -10.97 -26.15
N ILE A 98 37.89 -10.05 -25.42
CA ILE A 98 38.68 -10.34 -24.22
C ILE A 98 37.85 -9.97 -22.99
N CYS A 99 37.80 -10.87 -22.00
CA CYS A 99 37.20 -10.57 -20.71
C CYS A 99 38.14 -9.73 -19.84
N PRO A 100 37.66 -8.71 -19.11
CA PRO A 100 38.52 -7.95 -18.20
C PRO A 100 39.15 -8.83 -17.13
N GLY A 101 40.42 -8.59 -16.81
CA GLY A 101 41.14 -9.31 -15.78
C GLY A 101 42.60 -9.59 -16.18
N PRO A 102 43.50 -9.72 -15.21
CA PRO A 102 44.90 -10.01 -15.48
C PRO A 102 45.05 -11.40 -16.12
N GLY A 103 45.72 -11.45 -17.28
CA GLY A 103 46.05 -12.72 -17.95
C GLY A 103 44.96 -13.28 -18.87
N ASN A 104 43.81 -12.61 -19.02
CA ASN A 104 42.81 -12.99 -20.01
C ASN A 104 43.27 -12.64 -21.43
N PHE A 105 42.96 -13.51 -22.40
CA PHE A 105 43.34 -13.33 -23.81
C PHE A 105 42.29 -13.92 -24.74
N ALA A 106 42.25 -13.41 -25.97
CA ALA A 106 41.53 -14.02 -27.08
C ALA A 106 42.46 -15.01 -27.80
N SER A 107 42.03 -16.26 -27.95
CA SER A 107 42.79 -17.26 -28.71
C SER A 107 42.31 -17.29 -30.16
N ILE A 108 43.22 -16.97 -31.08
CA ILE A 108 42.96 -16.90 -32.50
C ILE A 108 43.64 -18.07 -33.20
N ASN A 109 42.91 -18.73 -34.09
CA ASN A 109 43.43 -19.76 -35.00
C ASN A 109 43.19 -19.32 -36.44
N VAL A 110 44.27 -19.06 -37.16
CA VAL A 110 44.23 -18.60 -38.57
C VAL A 110 43.82 -19.71 -39.55
N GLY A 111 43.84 -20.97 -39.09
CA GLY A 111 43.71 -22.15 -39.94
C GLY A 111 45.07 -22.62 -40.49
N SER A 112 45.15 -23.89 -40.86
CA SER A 112 46.36 -24.51 -41.40
C SER A 112 46.42 -24.40 -42.93
N GLY A 113 47.58 -24.72 -43.53
CA GLY A 113 47.77 -24.75 -44.99
C GLY A 113 48.64 -23.64 -45.56
N TYR A 114 49.14 -22.74 -44.72
CA TYR A 114 50.02 -21.64 -45.11
C TYR A 114 51.47 -21.93 -44.71
N THR A 115 52.42 -21.42 -45.50
CA THR A 115 53.86 -21.58 -45.31
C THR A 115 54.43 -20.59 -44.30
N ASN A 116 53.77 -19.44 -44.13
CA ASN A 116 54.20 -18.39 -43.20
C ASN A 116 52.99 -17.64 -42.62
N TYR A 117 53.16 -17.06 -41.43
CA TYR A 117 52.14 -16.31 -40.70
C TYR A 117 52.79 -15.07 -40.09
N THR A 118 52.31 -13.89 -40.48
CA THR A 118 52.80 -12.60 -39.98
C THR A 118 51.63 -11.80 -39.41
N TRP A 119 51.85 -11.20 -38.24
CA TRP A 119 50.84 -10.50 -37.46
C TRP A 119 51.19 -9.02 -37.36
N SER A 120 50.20 -8.15 -37.52
CA SER A 120 50.34 -6.69 -37.34
C SER A 120 49.22 -6.17 -36.44
N PRO A 121 49.51 -5.48 -35.32
CA PRO A 121 50.85 -5.27 -34.73
C PRO A 121 51.58 -6.58 -34.40
N ALA A 122 52.90 -6.55 -34.33
CA ALA A 122 53.71 -7.73 -34.03
C ALA A 122 53.41 -8.25 -32.62
N CYS A 123 52.51 -9.22 -32.51
CA CYS A 123 52.05 -9.77 -31.23
C CYS A 123 52.40 -11.25 -31.05
N CYS A 124 52.44 -12.02 -32.14
CA CYS A 124 52.52 -13.48 -32.10
C CYS A 124 53.29 -14.03 -33.32
N SER A 125 53.65 -15.30 -33.25
CA SER A 125 54.29 -16.04 -34.34
C SER A 125 53.57 -17.36 -34.60
N GLY A 126 53.33 -17.67 -35.87
CA GLY A 126 52.70 -18.92 -36.29
C GLY A 126 51.17 -18.86 -36.42
N GLN A 127 50.56 -20.03 -36.54
CA GLN A 127 49.12 -20.22 -36.80
C GLN A 127 48.20 -19.77 -35.66
N PHE A 128 48.68 -19.87 -34.42
CA PHE A 128 47.92 -19.56 -33.22
C PHE A 128 48.45 -18.31 -32.55
N ALA A 129 47.55 -17.47 -32.06
CA ALA A 129 47.88 -16.24 -31.35
C ALA A 129 47.02 -16.11 -30.09
N ASN A 130 47.65 -15.69 -28.99
CA ASN A 130 46.95 -15.28 -27.79
C ASN A 130 47.07 -13.76 -27.68
N ILE A 131 45.97 -13.06 -27.90
CA ILE A 131 45.92 -11.60 -27.93
C ILE A 131 45.41 -11.09 -26.59
N PHE A 132 46.24 -10.27 -25.92
CA PHE A 132 45.97 -9.74 -24.58
C PHE A 132 45.40 -8.32 -24.58
N ASN A 133 45.57 -7.59 -25.69
CA ASN A 133 45.20 -6.19 -25.78
C ASN A 133 44.11 -6.00 -26.85
N PRO A 134 43.07 -5.18 -26.57
CA PRO A 134 42.09 -4.83 -27.58
C PRO A 134 42.74 -3.96 -28.67
N GLY A 135 42.28 -4.12 -29.90
CA GLY A 135 42.81 -3.43 -31.07
C GLY A 135 42.37 -4.08 -32.37
N THR A 136 42.77 -3.47 -33.48
CA THR A 136 42.61 -4.06 -34.81
C THR A 136 43.88 -4.83 -35.17
N TYR A 137 43.71 -6.07 -35.60
CA TYR A 137 44.79 -6.96 -35.97
C TYR A 137 44.65 -7.38 -37.42
N ILE A 138 45.79 -7.45 -38.10
CA ILE A 138 45.91 -7.93 -39.48
C ILE A 138 46.81 -9.15 -39.46
N VAL A 139 46.36 -10.22 -40.09
CA VAL A 139 47.16 -11.43 -40.31
C VAL A 139 47.43 -11.56 -41.78
N SER A 140 48.71 -11.62 -42.15
CA SER A 140 49.14 -11.95 -43.50
C SER A 140 49.74 -13.35 -43.51
N VAL A 141 49.19 -14.23 -44.32
CA VAL A 141 49.65 -15.60 -44.52
C VAL A 141 50.21 -15.78 -45.91
N ASP A 142 51.33 -16.50 -46.01
CA ASP A 142 51.90 -16.85 -47.30
C ASP A 142 51.48 -18.27 -47.69
N THR A 143 51.16 -18.47 -48.96
CA THR A 143 51.18 -19.78 -49.62
C THR A 143 52.53 -19.93 -50.33
N LEU A 144 52.71 -21.01 -51.10
CA LEU A 144 53.91 -21.16 -51.93
C LEU A 144 54.09 -20.00 -52.95
N VAL A 145 53.01 -19.27 -53.27
CA VAL A 145 52.99 -18.28 -54.35
C VAL A 145 52.29 -16.95 -53.97
N CYS A 146 51.38 -16.95 -52.98
CA CYS A 146 50.52 -15.80 -52.64
C CYS A 146 50.71 -15.32 -51.22
N THR A 147 50.60 -14.01 -50.99
CA THR A 147 50.37 -13.44 -49.66
C THR A 147 48.91 -13.03 -49.56
N LEU A 148 48.19 -13.57 -48.59
CA LEU A 148 46.77 -13.30 -48.33
C LEU A 148 46.64 -12.64 -46.98
N THR A 149 45.69 -11.73 -46.81
CA THR A 149 45.51 -10.98 -45.58
C THR A 149 44.08 -11.02 -45.08
N ASP A 150 43.90 -11.04 -43.78
CA ASP A 150 42.60 -10.82 -43.13
C ASP A 150 42.72 -9.82 -41.98
N THR A 151 41.65 -9.07 -41.73
CA THR A 151 41.60 -8.03 -40.69
C THR A 151 40.42 -8.29 -39.77
N PHE A 152 40.68 -8.36 -38.48
CA PHE A 152 39.67 -8.59 -37.45
C PHE A 152 39.91 -7.66 -36.26
N VAL A 153 38.88 -7.48 -35.45
CA VAL A 153 38.91 -6.63 -34.26
C VAL A 153 38.86 -7.48 -33.01
N VAL A 154 39.75 -7.16 -32.08
CA VAL A 154 39.70 -7.68 -30.71
C VAL A 154 39.21 -6.57 -29.80
N SER A 155 38.07 -6.78 -29.16
CA SER A 155 37.46 -5.80 -28.25
C SER A 155 37.50 -6.27 -26.81
N LEU A 156 37.36 -5.34 -25.86
CA LEU A 156 37.21 -5.66 -24.44
C LEU A 156 35.70 -5.80 -24.14
N ALA A 157 35.31 -6.86 -23.43
CA ALA A 157 33.92 -7.05 -23.03
C ALA A 157 33.45 -5.88 -22.15
N ALA A 158 32.30 -5.30 -22.50
CA ALA A 158 31.66 -4.27 -21.69
C ALA A 158 31.10 -4.88 -20.41
N ASN A 159 31.33 -4.23 -19.26
CA ASN A 159 30.78 -4.67 -17.99
C ASN A 159 29.26 -4.49 -17.99
N PRO A 160 28.45 -5.56 -17.92
CA PRO A 160 27.00 -5.48 -17.99
C PRO A 160 26.35 -5.04 -16.66
N LEU A 161 27.13 -4.84 -15.59
CA LEU A 161 26.67 -4.41 -14.26
C LEU A 161 25.45 -5.21 -13.76
N PRO A 162 25.60 -6.53 -13.51
CA PRO A 162 24.50 -7.35 -13.04
C PRO A 162 24.01 -6.86 -11.68
N THR A 163 22.70 -6.63 -11.57
CA THR A 163 22.01 -6.11 -10.40
C THR A 163 20.93 -7.09 -9.96
N ILE A 164 20.89 -7.39 -8.67
CA ILE A 164 19.84 -8.21 -8.08
C ILE A 164 18.53 -7.42 -8.07
N THR A 165 17.47 -8.09 -8.49
CA THR A 165 16.08 -7.60 -8.55
C THR A 165 15.19 -8.45 -7.66
N GLY A 166 14.01 -7.94 -7.32
CA GLY A 166 13.07 -8.59 -6.40
C GLY A 166 13.07 -7.96 -5.01
N ASP A 167 12.17 -8.45 -4.16
CA ASP A 167 11.94 -7.87 -2.83
C ASP A 167 12.95 -8.40 -1.82
N VAL A 168 13.69 -7.49 -1.19
CA VAL A 168 14.73 -7.81 -0.19
C VAL A 168 14.21 -7.74 1.25
N PHE A 169 12.95 -7.30 1.40
CA PHE A 169 12.18 -7.29 2.65
C PHE A 169 10.87 -8.04 2.41
N PHE A 170 10.56 -9.00 3.26
CA PHE A 170 9.36 -9.85 3.12
C PHE A 170 8.83 -10.29 4.51
N CYS A 171 7.66 -10.92 4.54
CA CYS A 171 6.98 -11.26 5.79
C CYS A 171 7.63 -12.44 6.52
N LYS A 172 7.49 -12.48 7.85
CA LYS A 172 8.03 -13.57 8.65
C LYS A 172 7.41 -14.91 8.23
N ASN A 173 8.25 -15.94 8.09
CA ASN A 173 7.90 -17.30 7.65
C ASN A 173 7.53 -17.45 6.16
N GLU A 174 7.65 -16.40 5.35
CA GLU A 174 7.54 -16.50 3.89
C GLU A 174 8.93 -16.69 3.25
N ASN A 175 8.97 -16.70 1.93
CA ASN A 175 10.18 -16.63 1.13
C ASN A 175 10.04 -15.53 0.10
N THR A 176 11.16 -15.04 -0.43
CA THR A 176 11.17 -14.06 -1.51
C THR A 176 11.82 -14.63 -2.75
N THR A 177 11.49 -14.09 -3.92
CA THR A 177 12.14 -14.41 -5.18
C THR A 177 13.09 -13.30 -5.56
N LEU A 178 14.38 -13.63 -5.66
CA LEU A 178 15.39 -12.75 -6.22
C LEU A 178 15.65 -13.13 -7.68
N GLY A 179 15.91 -12.14 -8.52
CA GLY A 179 16.32 -12.33 -9.90
C GLY A 179 17.54 -11.48 -10.25
N ILE A 180 18.09 -11.69 -11.43
CA ILE A 180 19.13 -10.82 -12.00
C ILE A 180 18.57 -10.10 -13.22
N ASN A 181 18.88 -8.80 -13.37
CA ASN A 181 18.49 -8.05 -14.55
C ASN A 181 19.28 -8.50 -15.79
N GLY A 182 18.63 -8.55 -16.95
CA GLY A 182 19.30 -8.91 -18.22
C GLY A 182 19.36 -10.41 -18.47
N ASN A 183 19.90 -10.77 -19.64
CA ASN A 183 19.96 -12.15 -20.12
C ASN A 183 21.42 -12.59 -20.22
N TYR A 184 21.80 -13.49 -19.33
CA TYR A 184 23.12 -14.13 -19.27
C TYR A 184 23.03 -15.60 -19.70
N THR A 185 24.15 -16.17 -20.13
CA THR A 185 24.24 -17.57 -20.56
C THR A 185 24.28 -18.53 -19.37
N SER A 186 24.77 -18.08 -18.22
CA SER A 186 24.81 -18.86 -16.98
C SER A 186 24.65 -17.96 -15.76
N TYR A 187 24.13 -18.53 -14.67
CA TYR A 187 23.94 -17.90 -13.37
C TYR A 187 24.47 -18.84 -12.30
N THR A 188 25.01 -18.30 -11.22
CA THR A 188 25.40 -19.05 -10.03
C THR A 188 25.22 -18.16 -8.81
N TRP A 189 24.32 -18.56 -7.91
CA TRP A 189 24.01 -17.82 -6.70
C TRP A 189 24.84 -18.30 -5.52
N SER A 190 25.21 -17.40 -4.63
CA SER A 190 25.83 -17.72 -3.34
C SER A 190 24.89 -17.24 -2.22
N PRO A 191 24.73 -18.00 -1.12
CA PRO A 191 25.48 -19.21 -0.72
C PRO A 191 24.91 -20.55 -1.20
N ASN A 192 23.77 -20.54 -1.89
CA ASN A 192 22.99 -21.75 -2.22
C ASN A 192 23.49 -22.52 -3.46
N GLY A 193 24.30 -21.92 -4.33
CA GLY A 193 24.84 -22.59 -5.52
C GLY A 193 23.83 -22.79 -6.66
N GLU A 194 22.65 -22.18 -6.57
CA GLU A 194 21.59 -22.30 -7.57
C GLU A 194 21.98 -21.67 -8.91
N THR A 195 21.46 -22.21 -10.01
CA THR A 195 21.91 -21.85 -11.38
C THR A 195 20.85 -21.20 -12.26
N ASN A 196 19.64 -21.02 -11.73
CA ASN A 196 18.56 -20.34 -12.43
C ASN A 196 18.76 -18.80 -12.40
N SER A 197 18.17 -18.10 -13.36
CA SER A 197 18.15 -16.62 -13.40
C SER A 197 17.39 -16.00 -12.23
N THR A 198 16.53 -16.78 -11.57
CA THR A 198 15.81 -16.42 -10.35
C THR A 198 15.93 -17.52 -9.30
N ILE A 199 15.97 -17.13 -8.02
CA ILE A 199 15.98 -18.05 -6.87
C ILE A 199 14.88 -17.68 -5.88
N THR A 200 14.32 -18.68 -5.20
CA THR A 200 13.44 -18.47 -4.05
C THR A 200 14.22 -18.71 -2.77
N THR A 201 14.21 -17.76 -1.85
CA THR A 201 15.10 -17.78 -0.70
C THR A 201 14.52 -17.15 0.56
N GLY A 202 15.11 -17.47 1.71
CA GLY A 202 14.79 -16.88 3.00
C GLY A 202 15.73 -15.72 3.36
N THR A 203 15.90 -15.46 4.66
CA THR A 203 16.82 -14.44 5.14
C THR A 203 18.28 -14.85 4.96
N GLY A 204 19.14 -13.89 4.63
CA GLY A 204 20.54 -14.14 4.34
C GLY A 204 21.16 -13.05 3.48
N THR A 205 22.44 -13.20 3.15
CA THR A 205 23.14 -12.32 2.22
C THR A 205 23.46 -13.07 0.94
N TYR A 206 23.07 -12.52 -0.20
CA TYR A 206 23.17 -13.14 -1.52
C TYR A 206 23.98 -12.27 -2.48
N PHE A 207 24.71 -12.92 -3.38
CA PHE A 207 25.24 -12.32 -4.60
C PHE A 207 25.16 -13.35 -5.73
N ALA A 208 25.12 -12.89 -6.98
CA ALA A 208 25.12 -13.76 -8.14
C ALA A 208 26.37 -13.55 -8.99
N THR A 209 26.90 -14.65 -9.50
CA THR A 209 27.92 -14.69 -10.54
C THR A 209 27.24 -15.07 -11.85
N VAL A 210 27.42 -14.28 -12.90
CA VAL A 210 26.81 -14.52 -14.22
C VAL A 210 27.88 -14.63 -15.30
N ILE A 211 27.57 -15.36 -16.37
CA ILE A 211 28.42 -15.47 -17.56
C ILE A 211 27.67 -14.84 -18.74
N ASP A 212 28.28 -13.89 -19.43
CA ASP A 212 27.65 -13.25 -20.59
C ASP A 212 27.73 -14.13 -21.87
N THR A 213 27.23 -13.60 -23.00
CA THR A 213 27.28 -14.30 -24.29
C THR A 213 28.69 -14.45 -24.85
N ASN A 214 29.65 -13.66 -24.37
CA ASN A 214 31.06 -13.72 -24.75
C ASN A 214 31.86 -14.66 -23.81
N GLY A 215 31.20 -15.29 -22.83
CA GLY A 215 31.83 -16.18 -21.86
C GLY A 215 32.52 -15.47 -20.70
N CYS A 216 32.32 -14.15 -20.53
CA CYS A 216 32.93 -13.40 -19.45
C CYS A 216 32.12 -13.48 -18.16
N THR A 217 32.83 -13.67 -17.05
CA THR A 217 32.25 -13.82 -15.71
C THR A 217 32.13 -12.47 -15.00
N TRP A 218 30.95 -12.19 -14.45
CA TRP A 218 30.63 -10.95 -13.74
C TRP A 218 29.93 -11.25 -12.41
N ASN A 219 30.22 -10.45 -11.38
CA ASN A 219 29.56 -10.58 -10.08
C ASN A 219 28.63 -9.39 -9.85
N SER A 220 27.46 -9.64 -9.27
CA SER A 220 26.58 -8.60 -8.74
C SER A 220 27.12 -8.06 -7.42
N ASP A 221 26.59 -6.91 -7.01
CA ASP A 221 26.70 -6.46 -5.62
C ASP A 221 25.98 -7.44 -4.68
N THR A 222 26.36 -7.42 -3.41
CA THR A 222 25.73 -8.22 -2.36
C THR A 222 24.45 -7.57 -1.84
N VAL A 223 23.40 -8.36 -1.68
CA VAL A 223 22.12 -7.94 -1.11
C VAL A 223 21.82 -8.74 0.16
N THR A 224 21.42 -8.06 1.23
CA THR A 224 20.94 -8.71 2.46
C THR A 224 19.42 -8.74 2.47
N VAL A 225 18.87 -9.94 2.51
CA VAL A 225 17.44 -10.19 2.61
C VAL A 225 17.06 -10.38 4.07
N THR A 226 16.07 -9.62 4.54
CA THR A 226 15.57 -9.71 5.92
C THR A 226 14.07 -9.91 5.95
N ASN A 227 13.56 -10.44 7.07
CA ASN A 227 12.14 -10.55 7.29
C ASN A 227 11.75 -9.96 8.65
N SER A 228 10.65 -9.22 8.65
CA SER A 228 10.06 -8.66 9.85
C SER A 228 8.57 -8.52 9.63
N ASN A 229 7.78 -8.86 10.64
CA ASN A 229 6.38 -8.44 10.64
C ASN A 229 6.30 -7.01 11.20
N PRO A 230 5.29 -6.24 10.79
CA PRO A 230 4.99 -4.99 11.47
C PRO A 230 4.74 -5.24 12.96
N GLN A 231 4.99 -4.23 13.78
CA GLN A 231 4.67 -4.24 15.21
C GLN A 231 3.66 -3.12 15.47
N ALA A 232 2.39 -3.47 15.44
CA ALA A 232 1.29 -2.56 15.70
C ALA A 232 0.98 -2.51 17.20
N PHE A 233 0.66 -1.32 17.68
CA PHE A 233 0.10 -1.13 19.01
C PHE A 233 -1.01 -0.09 18.96
N ILE A 234 -2.02 -0.27 19.81
CA ILE A 234 -3.12 0.67 19.99
C ILE A 234 -2.76 1.57 21.18
N ASN A 235 -2.84 2.89 20.98
CA ASN A 235 -2.61 3.90 22.00
C ASN A 235 -3.90 4.70 22.30
N ASN A 236 -3.77 5.67 23.22
CA ASN A 236 -4.86 6.55 23.67
C ASN A 236 -6.04 5.77 24.27
N ILE A 237 -5.73 4.74 25.07
CA ILE A 237 -6.73 3.92 25.74
C ILE A 237 -7.13 4.63 27.04
N ASP A 238 -8.15 5.47 26.95
CA ASP A 238 -8.75 6.13 28.11
C ASP A 238 -9.87 5.28 28.72
N THR A 239 -10.08 5.43 30.03
CA THR A 239 -11.24 4.85 30.70
C THR A 239 -12.46 5.74 30.47
N VAL A 240 -13.60 5.18 30.09
CA VAL A 240 -14.82 5.94 29.75
C VAL A 240 -15.99 5.57 30.66
N CYS A 241 -16.97 6.46 30.81
CA CYS A 241 -18.24 6.14 31.47
C CYS A 241 -19.15 5.33 30.52
N PRO A 242 -20.11 4.55 31.03
CA PRO A 242 -21.06 3.85 30.17
C PRO A 242 -21.84 4.81 29.27
N GLY A 243 -21.82 4.55 27.96
CA GLY A 243 -22.45 5.38 26.94
C GLY A 243 -21.50 6.41 26.29
N ASP A 244 -20.39 6.75 26.95
CA ASP A 244 -19.39 7.65 26.39
C ASP A 244 -18.46 6.92 25.41
N GLN A 245 -17.78 7.71 24.56
CA GLN A 245 -16.84 7.21 23.56
C GLN A 245 -15.48 7.90 23.69
N THR A 246 -14.42 7.18 23.33
CA THR A 246 -13.05 7.69 23.19
C THR A 246 -12.47 7.30 21.83
N THR A 247 -11.45 8.03 21.38
CA THR A 247 -10.75 7.75 20.13
C THR A 247 -9.45 7.01 20.41
N ILE A 248 -9.42 5.73 20.05
CA ILE A 248 -8.18 4.92 20.06
C ILE A 248 -7.50 5.02 18.70
N ASN A 249 -6.17 4.95 18.71
CA ASN A 249 -5.37 5.12 17.49
C ASN A 249 -4.28 4.05 17.38
N VAL A 250 -4.00 3.61 16.17
CA VAL A 250 -2.93 2.65 15.88
C VAL A 250 -1.64 3.38 15.58
N SER A 251 -0.55 2.91 16.17
CA SER A 251 0.80 3.38 15.90
C SER A 251 1.74 2.20 15.65
N PRO A 252 2.73 2.35 14.76
CA PRO A 252 2.90 3.44 13.77
C PRO A 252 1.81 3.44 12.68
N SER A 253 1.96 4.27 11.64
CA SER A 253 1.06 4.26 10.47
C SER A 253 1.36 3.07 9.55
N PHE A 254 0.32 2.50 8.96
CA PHE A 254 0.32 1.31 8.11
C PHE A 254 -0.49 1.58 6.83
N THR A 255 -0.40 0.69 5.86
CA THR A 255 -1.06 0.82 4.55
C THR A 255 -2.56 0.58 4.63
N SER A 256 -2.99 -0.37 5.47
CA SER A 256 -4.40 -0.69 5.68
C SER A 256 -4.69 -1.09 7.13
N TYR A 257 -5.96 -0.96 7.50
CA TYR A 257 -6.50 -1.28 8.82
C TYR A 257 -7.82 -2.03 8.67
N LEU A 258 -8.05 -3.01 9.52
CA LEU A 258 -9.33 -3.70 9.66
C LEU A 258 -9.60 -3.94 11.15
N TRP A 259 -10.45 -3.10 11.72
CA TRP A 259 -10.87 -3.21 13.11
C TRP A 259 -11.96 -4.27 13.29
N SER A 260 -12.09 -4.81 14.49
CA SER A 260 -13.14 -5.78 14.86
C SER A 260 -14.57 -5.27 14.65
N ASN A 261 -14.77 -3.95 14.65
CA ASN A 261 -16.05 -3.30 14.35
C ASN A 261 -16.25 -2.98 12.85
N GLY A 262 -15.31 -3.40 11.98
CA GLY A 262 -15.35 -3.20 10.53
C GLY A 262 -14.79 -1.86 10.04
N ALA A 263 -14.30 -0.98 10.92
CA ALA A 263 -13.66 0.26 10.50
C ALA A 263 -12.33 -0.01 9.77
N THR A 264 -11.93 0.91 8.88
CA THR A 264 -10.73 0.78 8.04
C THR A 264 -9.76 1.97 8.14
N THR A 265 -9.97 2.83 9.13
CA THR A 265 -9.14 4.01 9.40
C THR A 265 -8.08 3.73 10.46
N GLN A 266 -7.02 4.54 10.50
CA GLN A 266 -5.95 4.41 11.50
C GLN A 266 -6.45 4.58 12.95
N SER A 267 -7.46 5.43 13.14
CA SER A 267 -8.12 5.67 14.42
C SER A 267 -9.60 5.33 14.35
N VAL A 268 -10.18 4.95 15.48
CA VAL A 268 -11.61 4.66 15.60
C VAL A 268 -12.16 5.23 16.91
N THR A 269 -13.40 5.70 16.89
CA THR A 269 -14.10 6.19 18.08
C THR A 269 -15.03 5.10 18.60
N VAL A 270 -14.80 4.68 19.84
CA VAL A 270 -15.42 3.49 20.43
C VAL A 270 -15.80 3.74 21.89
N GLY A 271 -16.83 3.07 22.37
CA GLY A 271 -17.09 2.96 23.81
C GLY A 271 -16.19 1.92 24.47
N ALA A 272 -16.49 1.58 25.72
CA ALA A 272 -15.76 0.53 26.41
C ALA A 272 -15.98 -0.86 25.80
N GLY A 273 -14.95 -1.70 25.88
CA GLY A 273 -14.96 -3.05 25.31
C GLY A 273 -13.59 -3.52 24.85
N ASN A 274 -13.59 -4.64 24.14
CA ASN A 274 -12.38 -5.27 23.60
C ASN A 274 -12.32 -5.01 22.09
N PHE A 275 -11.15 -4.59 21.62
CA PHE A 275 -10.91 -4.26 20.23
C PHE A 275 -9.65 -4.93 19.74
N ASP A 276 -9.70 -5.41 18.52
CA ASP A 276 -8.55 -5.87 17.75
C ASP A 276 -8.53 -5.16 16.40
N VAL A 277 -7.33 -5.02 15.86
CA VAL A 277 -7.10 -4.44 14.54
C VAL A 277 -6.04 -5.23 13.82
N ILE A 278 -6.38 -5.66 12.61
CA ILE A 278 -5.43 -6.25 11.67
C ILE A 278 -4.88 -5.10 10.83
N VAL A 279 -3.56 -4.94 10.81
CA VAL A 279 -2.89 -3.95 9.96
C VAL A 279 -2.09 -4.65 8.89
N THR A 280 -1.93 -3.99 7.74
CA THR A 280 -1.01 -4.41 6.69
C THR A 280 -0.01 -3.30 6.40
N ASP A 281 1.28 -3.63 6.38
CA ASP A 281 2.33 -2.66 6.02
C ASP A 281 2.47 -2.47 4.49
N ASN A 282 3.48 -1.72 4.04
CA ASN A 282 3.72 -1.47 2.62
C ASN A 282 4.27 -2.70 1.87
N PHE A 283 4.68 -3.74 2.59
CA PHE A 283 5.20 -5.00 2.03
C PHE A 283 4.14 -6.11 2.02
N GLY A 284 2.90 -5.81 2.45
CA GLY A 284 1.82 -6.79 2.50
C GLY A 284 1.80 -7.64 3.77
N CYS A 285 2.66 -7.34 4.75
CA CYS A 285 2.76 -8.13 5.97
C CYS A 285 1.72 -7.70 6.99
N ASN A 286 1.12 -8.69 7.64
CA ASN A 286 0.06 -8.47 8.61
C ASN A 286 0.56 -8.59 10.06
N ASP A 287 0.00 -7.74 10.92
CA ASP A 287 0.10 -7.86 12.38
C ASP A 287 -1.27 -7.57 13.02
N THR A 288 -1.47 -8.06 14.24
CA THR A 288 -2.72 -7.87 14.98
C THR A 288 -2.43 -7.25 16.34
N ALA A 289 -2.99 -6.06 16.58
CA ALA A 289 -2.93 -5.39 17.86
C ALA A 289 -4.24 -5.53 18.62
N PHE A 290 -4.14 -5.58 19.96
CA PHE A 290 -5.29 -5.73 20.86
C PHE A 290 -5.35 -4.56 21.85
N ALA A 291 -6.56 -4.12 22.18
CA ALA A 291 -6.83 -3.13 23.20
C ALA A 291 -8.09 -3.47 23.99
N VAL A 292 -8.11 -3.04 25.25
CA VAL A 292 -9.30 -3.08 26.09
C VAL A 292 -9.54 -1.67 26.59
N VAL A 293 -10.66 -1.07 26.20
CA VAL A 293 -11.11 0.23 26.69
C VAL A 293 -11.93 -0.03 27.96
N PRO A 294 -11.43 0.35 29.16
CA PRO A 294 -12.11 0.06 30.41
C PRO A 294 -13.30 1.01 30.66
N THR A 295 -14.29 0.55 31.43
CA THR A 295 -15.39 1.37 31.95
C THR A 295 -15.14 1.81 33.38
N TYR A 296 -15.46 3.07 33.71
CA TYR A 296 -15.63 3.49 35.11
C TYR A 296 -16.92 2.91 35.71
N PRO A 297 -16.96 2.64 37.04
CA PRO A 297 -18.20 2.33 37.72
C PRO A 297 -19.15 3.52 37.71
N THR A 298 -20.43 3.27 37.44
CA THR A 298 -21.47 4.30 37.50
C THR A 298 -21.86 4.58 38.94
N PRO A 299 -22.17 5.84 39.28
CA PRO A 299 -22.91 6.11 40.52
C PRO A 299 -24.29 5.46 40.45
N ASN A 300 -24.93 5.31 41.60
CA ASN A 300 -26.33 4.93 41.69
C ASN A 300 -27.11 6.06 42.36
N ALA A 301 -27.93 6.75 41.58
CA ALA A 301 -28.72 7.89 42.00
C ALA A 301 -29.91 7.42 42.85
N SER A 302 -30.07 7.99 44.04
CA SER A 302 -31.18 7.67 44.94
C SER A 302 -31.46 8.82 45.88
N PHE A 303 -32.72 9.04 46.24
CA PHE A 303 -33.10 10.06 47.21
C PHE A 303 -34.37 9.74 47.97
N SER A 304 -34.56 10.43 49.08
CA SER A 304 -35.81 10.47 49.85
C SER A 304 -36.33 11.89 49.97
N ILE A 305 -37.65 12.01 50.14
CA ILE A 305 -38.35 13.28 50.31
C ILE A 305 -38.93 13.29 51.73
N THR A 306 -38.87 14.43 52.42
CA THR A 306 -39.49 14.60 53.75
C THR A 306 -40.33 15.88 53.78
N PRO A 307 -41.64 15.78 54.08
CA PRO A 307 -42.41 14.55 54.36
C PRO A 307 -42.55 13.62 53.12
N ASP A 308 -42.55 12.29 53.33
CA ASP A 308 -42.49 11.30 52.24
C ASP A 308 -43.82 11.10 51.51
N ALA A 309 -44.94 11.21 52.23
CA ALA A 309 -46.27 10.95 51.69
C ALA A 309 -46.76 12.08 50.77
N GLN A 310 -46.78 13.31 51.27
CA GLN A 310 -47.24 14.50 50.54
C GLN A 310 -46.75 15.79 51.21
N GLY A 311 -46.63 16.85 50.42
CA GLY A 311 -46.26 18.19 50.88
C GLY A 311 -47.46 19.13 50.99
N GLN A 312 -47.23 20.30 51.59
CA GLN A 312 -48.21 21.39 51.67
C GLN A 312 -47.67 22.66 51.00
N PRO A 313 -48.50 23.43 50.27
CA PRO A 313 -48.07 24.69 49.70
C PRO A 313 -47.48 25.64 50.75
N GLY A 314 -46.39 26.30 50.41
CA GLY A 314 -45.71 27.26 51.30
C GLY A 314 -44.89 26.62 52.43
N ILE A 315 -44.94 25.30 52.60
CA ILE A 315 -44.16 24.58 53.60
C ILE A 315 -42.86 24.03 52.98
N PRO A 316 -41.68 24.24 53.60
CA PRO A 316 -40.43 23.67 53.10
C PRO A 316 -40.43 22.13 53.12
N ILE A 317 -40.09 21.55 51.98
CA ILE A 317 -39.86 20.11 51.81
C ILE A 317 -38.36 19.87 51.67
N THR A 318 -37.85 18.86 52.37
CA THR A 318 -36.43 18.50 52.35
C THR A 318 -36.20 17.32 51.43
N PHE A 319 -35.20 17.42 50.57
CA PHE A 319 -34.73 16.34 49.69
C PHE A 319 -33.39 15.85 50.23
N THR A 320 -33.30 14.56 50.51
CA THR A 320 -32.07 13.94 51.05
C THR A 320 -31.49 13.00 50.01
N ASP A 321 -30.25 13.26 49.64
CA ASP A 321 -29.46 12.39 48.77
C ASP A 321 -29.11 11.08 49.49
N ASN A 322 -29.42 9.96 48.84
CA ASN A 322 -29.06 8.61 49.28
C ASN A 322 -28.20 7.89 48.22
N SER A 323 -27.62 8.65 47.27
CA SER A 323 -26.86 8.10 46.16
C SER A 323 -25.56 7.43 46.62
N SER A 324 -25.07 6.47 45.83
CA SER A 324 -23.81 5.77 46.09
C SER A 324 -22.85 5.87 44.91
N GLY A 325 -21.56 5.58 45.14
CA GLY A 325 -20.52 5.63 44.10
C GLY A 325 -19.62 6.87 44.11
N ASN A 326 -19.34 7.44 45.29
CA ASN A 326 -18.44 8.60 45.49
C ASN A 326 -18.86 9.84 44.69
N ILE A 327 -20.02 10.38 45.04
CA ILE A 327 -20.65 11.53 44.39
C ILE A 327 -19.89 12.82 44.74
N VAL A 328 -19.64 13.65 43.73
CA VAL A 328 -18.96 14.95 43.86
C VAL A 328 -19.81 16.14 43.38
N ALA A 329 -20.88 15.90 42.61
CA ALA A 329 -21.80 16.93 42.19
C ALA A 329 -23.25 16.42 42.13
N TRP A 330 -24.19 17.33 42.39
CA TRP A 330 -25.63 17.10 42.39
C TRP A 330 -26.32 18.15 41.54
N PHE A 331 -27.37 17.73 40.83
CA PHE A 331 -28.31 18.62 40.18
C PHE A 331 -29.73 18.14 40.44
N TRP A 332 -30.52 19.01 41.06
CA TRP A 332 -31.92 18.79 41.37
C TRP A 332 -32.78 19.63 40.43
N SER A 333 -33.84 19.03 39.91
CA SER A 333 -34.97 19.72 39.28
C SER A 333 -36.23 19.32 40.03
N PHE A 334 -36.94 20.30 40.60
CA PHE A 334 -38.11 20.05 41.43
C PHE A 334 -39.41 19.90 40.60
N GLY A 335 -39.37 20.07 39.28
CA GLY A 335 -40.52 19.86 38.40
C GLY A 335 -41.48 21.06 38.29
N ASP A 336 -41.30 22.10 39.11
CA ASP A 336 -42.02 23.39 39.05
C ASP A 336 -41.20 24.52 38.40
N GLY A 337 -40.04 24.17 37.84
CA GLY A 337 -39.04 25.12 37.30
C GLY A 337 -37.94 25.50 38.29
N GLY A 338 -38.06 25.12 39.57
CA GLY A 338 -36.99 25.27 40.56
C GLY A 338 -35.87 24.23 40.39
N THR A 339 -34.63 24.65 40.69
CA THR A 339 -33.44 23.77 40.62
C THR A 339 -32.49 24.01 41.79
N SER A 340 -31.62 23.04 42.10
CA SER A 340 -30.55 23.20 43.10
C SER A 340 -29.32 22.35 42.77
N SER A 341 -28.14 22.77 43.25
CA SER A 341 -26.90 21.98 43.20
C SER A 341 -26.36 21.57 44.57
N ILE A 342 -27.13 21.85 45.63
CA ILE A 342 -26.80 21.46 47.01
C ILE A 342 -27.15 19.98 47.18
N GLN A 343 -26.32 19.21 47.90
CA GLN A 343 -26.56 17.78 48.12
C GLN A 343 -27.93 17.49 48.74
N ASN A 344 -28.29 18.19 49.82
CA ASN A 344 -29.56 18.02 50.52
C ASN A 344 -30.33 19.36 50.55
N PRO A 345 -31.03 19.73 49.47
CA PRO A 345 -31.72 21.01 49.39
C PRO A 345 -33.07 20.99 50.11
N THR A 346 -33.58 22.19 50.39
CA THR A 346 -34.99 22.41 50.72
C THR A 346 -35.65 23.19 49.59
N HIS A 347 -36.91 22.88 49.29
CA HIS A 347 -37.70 23.56 48.27
C HIS A 347 -39.11 23.84 48.78
N ILE A 348 -39.72 24.92 48.30
CA ILE A 348 -41.08 25.33 48.68
C ILE A 348 -41.93 25.40 47.43
N TYR A 349 -42.92 24.50 47.32
CA TYR A 349 -43.92 24.57 46.26
C TYR A 349 -45.00 25.58 46.64
N GLN A 350 -45.34 26.48 45.71
CA GLN A 350 -46.42 27.46 45.88
C GLN A 350 -47.75 26.99 45.28
N SER A 351 -47.68 25.99 44.41
CA SER A 351 -48.83 25.45 43.68
C SER A 351 -49.08 24.00 44.06
N LEU A 352 -50.34 23.60 43.94
CA LEU A 352 -50.80 22.23 44.15
C LEU A 352 -50.50 21.40 42.90
N GLY A 353 -50.34 20.08 43.07
CA GLY A 353 -50.24 19.13 41.95
C GLY A 353 -49.09 18.15 42.07
N TYR A 354 -48.84 17.46 40.95
CA TYR A 354 -47.72 16.52 40.80
C TYR A 354 -46.48 17.19 40.25
N PHE A 355 -45.38 16.97 40.94
CA PHE A 355 -44.08 17.47 40.55
C PHE A 355 -43.13 16.31 40.32
N ASN A 356 -42.60 16.20 39.11
CA ASN A 356 -41.58 15.21 38.80
C ASN A 356 -40.21 15.69 39.27
N VAL A 357 -39.76 15.18 40.41
CA VAL A 357 -38.48 15.54 41.02
C VAL A 357 -37.39 14.68 40.42
N ILE A 358 -36.38 15.33 39.84
CA ILE A 358 -35.24 14.66 39.19
C ILE A 358 -33.97 14.99 39.98
N LEU A 359 -33.19 13.95 40.29
CA LEU A 359 -31.83 14.06 40.79
C LEU A 359 -30.87 13.48 39.76
N ILE A 360 -29.87 14.27 39.36
CA ILE A 360 -28.71 13.84 38.58
C ILE A 360 -27.49 13.94 39.48
N VAL A 361 -26.76 12.84 39.66
CA VAL A 361 -25.51 12.81 40.42
C VAL A 361 -24.34 12.52 39.52
N GLU A 362 -23.19 13.10 39.83
CA GLU A 362 -21.92 12.88 39.14
C GLU A 362 -20.85 12.40 40.13
N ASN A 363 -20.09 11.36 39.76
CA ASN A 363 -18.95 10.89 40.57
C ASN A 363 -17.64 11.59 40.19
N ALA A 364 -16.57 11.34 40.95
CA ALA A 364 -15.26 11.94 40.72
C ALA A 364 -14.63 11.66 39.33
N ASN A 365 -15.13 10.65 38.60
CA ASN A 365 -14.67 10.31 37.25
C ASN A 365 -15.53 10.98 36.16
N GLY A 366 -16.51 11.81 36.52
CA GLY A 366 -17.43 12.47 35.59
C GLY A 366 -18.63 11.62 35.16
N CYS A 367 -18.78 10.38 35.67
CA CYS A 367 -19.91 9.52 35.30
C CYS A 367 -21.17 9.95 36.02
N ARG A 368 -22.31 9.92 35.30
CA ARG A 368 -23.60 10.38 35.79
C ARG A 368 -24.62 9.27 35.90
N ASP A 369 -25.52 9.42 36.86
CA ASP A 369 -26.75 8.63 36.95
C ASP A 369 -27.93 9.54 37.29
N THR A 370 -29.13 9.15 36.89
CA THR A 370 -30.35 9.96 37.00
C THR A 370 -31.48 9.14 37.60
N ILE A 371 -32.16 9.71 38.59
CA ILE A 371 -33.37 9.16 39.17
C ILE A 371 -34.48 10.21 39.17
N SER A 372 -35.71 9.77 38.96
CA SER A 372 -36.89 10.62 39.00
C SER A 372 -37.97 10.02 39.89
N ARG A 373 -38.66 10.86 40.66
CA ARG A 373 -39.80 10.46 41.50
C ARG A 373 -40.86 11.55 41.47
N GLU A 374 -42.12 11.17 41.24
CA GLU A 374 -43.25 12.08 41.40
C GLU A 374 -43.52 12.37 42.88
N TYR A 375 -43.78 13.63 43.19
CA TYR A 375 -44.13 14.11 44.51
C TYR A 375 -45.38 14.97 44.46
N PHE A 376 -46.28 14.76 45.43
CA PHE A 376 -47.60 15.38 45.46
C PHE A 376 -47.68 16.47 46.53
N VAL A 377 -48.22 17.63 46.16
CA VAL A 377 -48.40 18.78 47.06
C VAL A 377 -49.88 19.15 47.12
N ILE A 378 -50.45 19.14 48.33
CA ILE A 378 -51.87 19.44 48.59
C ILE A 378 -52.10 20.38 49.76
N SER A 379 -53.25 21.06 49.78
CA SER A 379 -53.71 21.87 50.92
C SER A 379 -54.66 21.05 51.81
N GLU A 380 -54.68 21.36 53.11
CA GLU A 380 -55.69 20.80 54.02
C GLU A 380 -57.08 21.38 53.73
N LEU A 381 -58.11 20.55 53.84
CA LEU A 381 -59.50 20.99 53.79
C LEU A 381 -59.91 21.63 55.12
N ILE A 382 -60.46 22.84 55.04
CA ILE A 382 -61.01 23.52 56.22
C ILE A 382 -62.52 23.35 56.18
N ILE A 383 -63.03 22.43 56.99
CA ILE A 383 -64.45 22.12 57.10
C ILE A 383 -65.01 22.86 58.31
N PRO A 384 -65.95 23.82 58.13
CA PRO A 384 -66.55 24.52 59.26
C PRO A 384 -67.43 23.56 60.07
N ASN A 385 -67.54 23.82 61.37
CA ASN A 385 -68.42 23.07 62.27
C ASN A 385 -69.77 23.77 62.52
N VAL A 386 -69.94 24.99 62.01
CA VAL A 386 -71.17 25.80 62.14
C VAL A 386 -71.29 26.76 60.97
N PHE A 387 -72.53 27.01 60.53
CA PHE A 387 -72.86 28.14 59.66
C PHE A 387 -74.27 28.68 60.02
N THR A 388 -74.56 29.92 59.62
CA THR A 388 -75.74 30.68 60.06
C THR A 388 -76.55 31.16 58.85
N PRO A 389 -77.41 30.32 58.26
CA PRO A 389 -78.21 30.69 57.09
C PRO A 389 -79.40 31.57 57.47
N ASN A 390 -79.13 32.82 57.84
CA ASN A 390 -80.11 33.82 58.29
C ASN A 390 -80.38 34.91 57.23
N GLY A 391 -79.67 34.89 56.11
CA GLY A 391 -79.80 35.82 54.99
C GLY A 391 -79.16 37.19 55.22
N ASP A 392 -78.24 37.32 56.18
CA ASP A 392 -77.53 38.58 56.44
C ASP A 392 -76.32 38.81 55.51
N GLY A 393 -76.02 37.85 54.64
CA GLY A 393 -74.90 37.86 53.70
C GLY A 393 -73.61 37.26 54.27
N PHE A 394 -73.60 36.84 55.53
CA PHE A 394 -72.43 36.31 56.23
C PHE A 394 -72.67 34.87 56.72
N ASN A 395 -71.78 33.95 56.36
CA ASN A 395 -71.86 32.53 56.76
C ASN A 395 -73.21 31.88 56.41
N ASP A 396 -73.88 32.38 55.37
CA ASP A 396 -75.16 31.85 54.90
C ASP A 396 -75.02 30.48 54.20
N LEU A 397 -73.81 30.16 53.73
CA LEU A 397 -73.50 28.94 53.00
C LEU A 397 -72.53 28.07 53.79
N LEU A 398 -72.67 26.76 53.65
CA LEU A 398 -71.66 25.79 54.08
C LEU A 398 -70.47 25.87 53.13
N VAL A 399 -69.48 26.70 53.46
CA VAL A 399 -68.25 26.86 52.69
C VAL A 399 -67.16 25.99 53.28
N ILE A 400 -66.66 25.02 52.50
CA ILE A 400 -65.49 24.22 52.82
C ILE A 400 -64.31 24.80 52.01
N GLU A 401 -63.29 25.33 52.69
CA GLU A 401 -62.15 25.93 52.00
C GLU A 401 -61.23 24.86 51.40
N ASN A 402 -60.63 25.18 50.25
CA ASN A 402 -59.78 24.29 49.43
C ASN A 402 -60.53 23.11 48.80
N LEU A 403 -61.86 23.02 48.92
CA LEU A 403 -62.65 21.94 48.33
C LEU A 403 -62.64 21.98 46.79
N GLU A 404 -62.44 23.16 46.21
CA GLU A 404 -62.43 23.39 44.75
C GLU A 404 -61.34 22.63 44.00
N PHE A 405 -60.32 22.14 44.71
CA PHE A 405 -59.22 21.37 44.12
C PHE A 405 -59.52 19.86 44.03
N PHE A 406 -60.68 19.41 44.51
CA PHE A 406 -61.01 18.00 44.61
C PHE A 406 -62.39 17.67 44.03
N ASP A 407 -62.44 16.56 43.28
CA ASP A 407 -63.70 15.87 43.04
C ASP A 407 -64.23 15.38 44.40
N ASN A 408 -65.50 15.64 44.70
CA ASN A 408 -66.01 15.39 46.04
C ASN A 408 -67.47 14.94 46.04
N ASN A 409 -67.92 14.36 47.15
CA ASN A 409 -69.30 14.01 47.37
C ASN A 409 -69.67 14.30 48.82
N LEU A 410 -70.51 15.31 49.03
CA LEU A 410 -70.97 15.72 50.34
C LEU A 410 -72.33 15.08 50.65
N LYS A 411 -72.41 14.37 51.76
CA LYS A 411 -73.64 13.76 52.30
C LYS A 411 -73.92 14.30 53.69
N ILE A 412 -75.16 14.67 53.98
CA ILE A 412 -75.58 15.19 55.29
C ILE A 412 -76.75 14.38 55.82
N TYR A 413 -76.73 14.09 57.11
CA TYR A 413 -77.68 13.23 57.81
C TYR A 413 -78.24 13.94 59.04
N ASN A 414 -79.51 13.69 59.34
CA ASN A 414 -80.12 14.14 60.58
C ASN A 414 -79.77 13.21 61.76
N ARG A 415 -80.24 13.57 62.97
CA ARG A 415 -79.98 12.81 64.22
C ARG A 415 -80.46 11.35 64.22
N TRP A 416 -81.30 10.96 63.28
CA TRP A 416 -81.81 9.59 63.15
C TRP A 416 -81.08 8.78 62.07
N GLY A 417 -80.03 9.35 61.47
CA GLY A 417 -79.27 8.71 60.40
C GLY A 417 -79.97 8.76 59.03
N THR A 418 -81.03 9.57 58.87
CA THR A 418 -81.64 9.79 57.56
C THR A 418 -80.84 10.81 56.77
N LYS A 419 -80.46 10.48 55.52
CA LYS A 419 -79.78 11.41 54.60
C LYS A 419 -80.75 12.50 54.15
N ILE A 420 -80.38 13.76 54.36
CA ILE A 420 -81.21 14.94 54.05
C ILE A 420 -80.63 15.78 52.91
N PHE A 421 -79.33 15.63 52.64
CA PHE A 421 -78.65 16.29 51.53
C PHE A 421 -77.58 15.36 50.97
N GLU A 422 -77.43 15.37 49.66
CA GLU A 422 -76.32 14.74 48.95
C GLU A 422 -76.01 15.56 47.71
N LYS A 423 -74.73 15.81 47.47
CA LYS A 423 -74.29 16.49 46.26
C LYS A 423 -72.91 16.00 45.84
N GLU A 424 -72.88 15.39 44.66
CA GLU A 424 -71.65 15.17 43.92
C GLU A 424 -71.09 16.50 43.42
N ASN A 425 -69.78 16.65 43.49
CA ASN A 425 -69.03 17.85 43.20
C ASN A 425 -69.66 19.07 43.87
N TYR A 426 -69.77 19.02 45.20
CA TYR A 426 -70.26 20.12 46.01
C TYR A 426 -69.40 21.37 45.78
N LYS A 427 -70.05 22.51 45.55
CA LYS A 427 -69.41 23.79 45.18
C LYS A 427 -69.69 24.90 46.18
N ASN A 428 -69.74 24.56 47.47
CA ASN A 428 -69.95 25.53 48.56
C ASN A 428 -71.23 26.36 48.39
N ASP A 429 -72.33 25.72 47.96
CA ASP A 429 -73.58 26.38 47.57
C ASP A 429 -74.82 25.88 48.32
N TRP A 430 -74.64 25.18 49.45
CA TRP A 430 -75.74 24.77 50.32
C TRP A 430 -75.91 25.75 51.48
N ASP A 431 -77.13 26.26 51.63
CA ASP A 431 -77.58 27.22 52.64
C ASP A 431 -78.38 26.56 53.78
N GLY A 432 -78.39 25.24 53.89
CA GLY A 432 -79.24 24.58 54.88
C GLY A 432 -80.73 24.67 54.55
N ASP A 433 -81.08 24.86 53.28
CA ASP A 433 -82.47 24.80 52.84
C ASP A 433 -83.13 23.47 53.22
N SER A 434 -84.40 23.55 53.62
CA SER A 434 -85.23 22.40 54.04
C SER A 434 -84.83 21.70 55.35
N VAL A 435 -83.94 22.30 56.16
CA VAL A 435 -83.57 21.75 57.48
C VAL A 435 -83.77 22.80 58.59
N SER A 436 -84.07 22.34 59.81
CA SER A 436 -84.27 23.18 61.00
C SER A 436 -82.95 23.49 61.70
N ASP A 437 -82.96 24.36 62.70
CA ASP A 437 -81.83 24.49 63.61
C ASP A 437 -81.51 23.17 64.28
N GLY A 438 -80.23 22.89 64.45
CA GLY A 438 -79.77 21.67 65.08
C GLY A 438 -78.40 21.21 64.61
N THR A 439 -78.00 20.04 65.11
CA THR A 439 -76.74 19.40 64.74
C THR A 439 -76.99 18.29 63.72
N TYR A 440 -76.23 18.33 62.64
CA TYR A 440 -76.27 17.40 61.53
C TYR A 440 -74.94 16.68 61.42
N PHE A 441 -74.97 15.45 60.90
CA PHE A 441 -73.77 14.66 60.66
C PHE A 441 -73.41 14.73 59.18
N PHE A 442 -72.15 15.02 58.85
CA PHE A 442 -71.69 15.02 57.47
C PHE A 442 -70.72 13.88 57.19
N ILE A 443 -70.74 13.40 55.95
CA ILE A 443 -69.72 12.57 55.34
C ILE A 443 -69.31 13.30 54.06
N LEU A 444 -68.04 13.69 54.00
CA LEU A 444 -67.43 14.27 52.80
C LEU A 444 -66.40 13.28 52.27
N GLU A 445 -66.68 12.73 51.10
CA GLU A 445 -65.74 11.90 50.34
C GLU A 445 -65.02 12.81 49.34
N VAL A 446 -63.69 12.78 49.35
CA VAL A 446 -62.82 13.63 48.56
C VAL A 446 -61.89 12.73 47.78
N LYS A 447 -61.92 12.85 46.46
CA LYS A 447 -61.03 12.13 45.58
C LYS A 447 -59.76 12.96 45.38
N LEU A 448 -58.64 12.45 45.87
CA LEU A 448 -57.32 13.03 45.66
C LEU A 448 -56.91 12.85 44.19
N MET A 449 -55.88 13.59 43.76
CA MET A 449 -55.42 13.50 42.37
C MET A 449 -54.78 12.13 42.03
N ASP A 450 -54.48 11.29 43.03
CA ASP A 450 -53.93 9.93 42.85
C ASP A 450 -55.05 8.88 42.75
N ASP A 451 -56.29 9.33 42.55
CA ASP A 451 -57.54 8.58 42.56
C ASP A 451 -57.91 7.95 43.91
N SER A 452 -57.13 8.13 44.98
CA SER A 452 -57.52 7.69 46.31
C SER A 452 -58.65 8.53 46.88
N ILE A 453 -59.45 7.95 47.79
CA ILE A 453 -60.60 8.63 48.41
C ILE A 453 -60.33 8.84 49.89
N GLU A 454 -60.23 10.09 50.30
CA GLU A 454 -60.26 10.49 51.70
C GLU A 454 -61.70 10.73 52.16
N THR A 455 -62.03 10.27 53.38
CA THR A 455 -63.37 10.44 53.95
C THR A 455 -63.30 11.24 55.23
N HIS A 456 -63.84 12.45 55.21
CA HIS A 456 -64.01 13.29 56.38
C HIS A 456 -65.41 13.10 56.95
N LYS A 457 -65.48 12.98 58.28
CA LYS A 457 -66.75 12.81 59.01
C LYS A 457 -66.77 13.73 60.20
N GLY A 458 -67.93 14.29 60.49
CA GLY A 458 -68.07 15.17 61.63
C GLY A 458 -69.49 15.68 61.77
N THR A 459 -69.64 16.72 62.58
CA THR A 459 -70.93 17.38 62.80
C THR A 459 -70.88 18.83 62.37
N ILE A 460 -71.96 19.30 61.78
CA ILE A 460 -72.18 20.71 61.45
C ILE A 460 -73.44 21.16 62.20
N SER A 461 -73.32 22.27 62.93
CA SER A 461 -74.45 22.94 63.56
C SER A 461 -75.02 24.01 62.64
N ILE A 462 -76.35 24.05 62.54
CA ILE A 462 -77.09 25.06 61.78
C ILE A 462 -77.86 25.92 62.78
N LEU A 463 -77.71 27.24 62.65
CA LEU A 463 -78.32 28.26 63.51
C LEU A 463 -78.96 29.34 62.61
N LYS A 464 -80.27 29.29 62.41
CA LYS A 464 -81.03 30.24 61.58
C LYS A 464 -81.47 31.49 62.33
#